data_AF-K3WWG5-F1
#
_entry.id   AF-K3WWG5-F1
#
_cell.length_a   1.000
_cell.length_b   1.000
_cell.length_c   1.000
_cell.angle_alpha   90.00
_cell.angle_beta   90.00
_cell.angle_gamma   90.00
#
_symmetry.space_group_name_H-M   'P 1'
#
loop_
_entity.id
_entity.type
_entity.pdbx_description
1 polymer ?
#
loop_
_entity_poly.entity_id
_entity_poly.type
_entity_poly.pdbx_seq_one_letter_code
_entity_poly.pdbx_strand_id
1 'polypeptide(L)'
;MHAGRAVVGLLTDGPEFAVMPPHFVARDELIDEAIGVFFLSAPASIKYVAEFALASMVHHAAYLKSTLPSNHAVLNTALFQDEHMWIEYLL
;
A
#
# COMPACT_ATOMS: atom_id res chain seq x y z
N MET A 1 7.94 13.03 6.52
CA MET A 1 8.38 11.70 7.02
C MET A 1 9.86 11.51 6.68
N HIS A 2 10.79 12.10 7.43
CA HIS A 2 12.24 12.00 7.13
C HIS A 2 12.91 10.77 7.75
N ALA A 3 12.51 10.40 8.98
CA ALA A 3 13.10 9.27 9.71
C ALA A 3 12.85 7.91 9.01
N GLY A 4 11.61 7.65 8.56
CA GLY A 4 11.29 6.37 7.91
C GLY A 4 12.07 6.12 6.61
N ARG A 5 12.31 7.18 5.82
CA ARG A 5 13.06 7.11 4.56
C ARG A 5 14.55 6.88 4.77
N ALA A 6 15.13 7.55 5.76
CA ALA A 6 16.52 7.33 6.13
C ALA A 6 16.76 5.90 6.64
N VAL A 7 15.81 5.34 7.40
CA VAL A 7 15.91 3.98 7.95
C VAL A 7 15.82 2.89 6.87
N VAL A 8 15.11 3.13 5.76
CA VAL A 8 15.04 2.19 4.62
C VAL A 8 16.19 2.35 3.61
N GLY A 9 17.23 3.12 3.96
CA GLY A 9 18.44 3.25 3.15
C GLY A 9 18.35 4.24 1.99
N LEU A 10 17.34 5.13 1.97
CA LEU A 10 17.30 6.21 0.99
C LEU A 10 18.30 7.31 1.38
N LEU A 11 19.13 7.70 0.41
CA LEU A 11 20.06 8.82 0.54
C LEU A 11 19.28 10.12 0.75
N THR A 12 19.55 10.82 1.86
CA THR A 12 18.81 12.02 2.28
C THR A 12 18.88 13.19 1.30
N ASP A 13 19.92 13.22 0.47
CA ASP A 13 20.19 14.21 -0.56
C ASP A 13 19.79 13.74 -1.98
N GLY A 14 19.27 12.52 -2.11
CA GLY A 14 18.82 11.96 -3.39
C GLY A 14 17.40 12.41 -3.76
N PRO A 15 17.08 12.54 -5.06
CA PRO A 15 15.73 12.90 -5.52
C PRO A 15 14.66 11.90 -5.05
N GLU A 16 15.03 10.62 -4.94
CA GLU A 16 14.17 9.53 -4.43
C GLU A 16 13.67 9.77 -3.00
N PHE A 17 14.45 10.50 -2.20
CA PHE A 17 14.06 10.86 -0.84
C PHE A 17 12.90 11.86 -0.82
N ALA A 18 12.82 12.73 -1.83
CA ALA A 18 11.79 13.74 -1.99
C ALA A 18 10.51 13.22 -2.67
N VAL A 19 10.55 12.05 -3.31
CA VAL A 19 9.38 11.45 -3.98
C VAL A 19 8.30 11.17 -2.95
N MET A 20 7.08 11.64 -3.17
CA MET A 20 5.94 11.36 -2.29
C MET A 20 5.66 9.84 -2.26
N PRO A 21 5.47 9.22 -1.08
CA PRO A 21 5.09 7.81 -1.05
C PRO A 21 3.75 7.57 -1.76
N PRO A 22 3.49 6.35 -2.27
CA PRO A 22 2.17 5.99 -2.75
C PRO A 22 1.11 6.34 -1.71
N HIS A 23 0.08 7.05 -2.14
CA HIS A 23 -1.01 7.52 -1.30
C HIS A 23 -2.27 7.65 -2.15
N PHE A 24 -3.43 7.59 -1.51
CA PHE A 24 -4.69 7.87 -2.18
C PHE A 24 -4.92 9.38 -2.23
N VAL A 25 -5.47 9.87 -3.34
CA VAL A 25 -5.75 11.31 -3.54
C VAL A 25 -6.83 11.80 -2.57
N ALA A 26 -7.84 10.96 -2.34
CA ALA A 26 -8.88 11.19 -1.35
C ALA A 26 -9.01 9.94 -0.48
N ARG A 27 -9.27 10.16 0.81
CA ARG A 27 -9.63 9.10 1.74
C ARG A 27 -11.15 9.03 1.84
N ASP A 28 -11.72 7.98 1.29
CA ASP A 28 -13.15 7.69 1.33
C ASP A 28 -13.47 6.49 2.23
N GLU A 29 -14.76 6.19 2.37
CA GLU A 29 -15.23 5.07 3.20
C GLU A 29 -14.73 3.72 2.69
N LEU A 30 -14.49 3.61 1.38
CA LEU A 30 -14.00 2.40 0.73
C LEU A 30 -12.54 2.09 1.10
N ILE A 31 -11.68 3.11 1.20
CA ILE A 31 -10.31 2.93 1.72
C ILE A 31 -10.33 2.47 3.18
N ASP A 32 -11.22 3.02 3.99
CA ASP A 32 -11.37 2.61 5.39
C ASP A 32 -11.85 1.16 5.53
N GLU A 33 -12.80 0.74 4.69
CA GLU A 33 -13.26 -0.64 4.60
C GLU A 33 -12.14 -1.57 4.12
N ALA A 34 -11.42 -1.18 3.06
CA ALA A 34 -10.30 -1.94 2.53
C ALA A 34 -9.18 -2.12 3.57
N ILE A 35 -8.86 -1.09 4.34
CA ILE A 35 -7.93 -1.20 5.47
C ILE A 35 -8.46 -2.21 6.51
N GLY A 36 -9.75 -2.16 6.84
CA GLY A 36 -10.37 -3.10 7.77
C GLY A 36 -10.30 -4.56 7.32
N VAL A 37 -10.54 -4.81 6.02
CA VAL A 37 -10.50 -6.15 5.42
C VAL A 37 -9.06 -6.66 5.27
N PHE A 38 -8.14 -5.79 4.87
CA PHE A 38 -6.75 -6.19 4.61
C PHE A 38 -5.92 -6.31 5.90
N PHE A 39 -6.23 -5.49 6.90
CA PHE A 39 -5.51 -5.43 8.17
C PHE A 39 -6.46 -5.74 9.35
N LEU A 40 -7.12 -6.91 9.31
CA LEU A 40 -8.14 -7.35 10.27
C LEU A 40 -7.74 -7.26 11.76
N SER A 41 -6.45 -7.33 12.08
CA SER A 41 -5.94 -7.28 13.46
C SER A 41 -5.14 -6.00 13.76
N ALA A 42 -5.18 -5.00 12.87
CA ALA A 42 -4.49 -3.74 13.08
C ALA A 42 -5.17 -2.91 14.17
N PRO A 43 -4.41 -2.42 15.18
CA PRO A 43 -4.91 -1.41 16.10
C PRO A 43 -5.33 -0.14 15.37
N ALA A 44 -6.36 0.54 15.85
CA ALA A 44 -6.80 1.83 15.29
C ALA A 44 -5.67 2.89 15.26
N SER A 45 -4.68 2.76 16.16
CA SER A 45 -3.51 3.63 16.21
C SER A 45 -2.61 3.56 14.97
N ILE A 46 -2.66 2.47 14.20
CA ILE A 46 -1.85 2.30 12.98
C ILE A 46 -2.64 2.55 11.69
N LYS A 47 -3.90 3.00 11.78
CA LYS A 47 -4.79 3.17 10.61
C LYS A 47 -4.17 4.05 9.52
N TYR A 48 -3.48 5.13 9.89
CA TYR A 48 -2.79 5.99 8.92
C TYR A 48 -1.60 5.30 8.25
N VAL A 49 -0.87 4.46 8.97
CA VAL A 49 0.25 3.68 8.40
C VAL A 49 -0.30 2.58 7.48
N ALA A 50 -1.41 1.96 7.87
CA ALA A 50 -2.09 0.95 7.08
C ALA A 50 -2.61 1.52 5.75
N GLU A 51 -3.04 2.78 5.71
CA GLU A 51 -3.42 3.47 4.48
C GLU A 51 -2.23 3.57 3.49
N PHE A 52 -1.07 4.07 3.94
CA PHE A 52 0.13 4.11 3.10
C PHE A 52 0.62 2.71 2.69
N ALA A 53 0.49 1.73 3.58
CA ALA A 53 0.80 0.34 3.26
C ALA A 53 -0.12 -0.18 2.15
N LEU A 54 -1.43 0.04 2.26
CA LEU A 54 -2.42 -0.35 1.25
C LEU A 54 -2.13 0.34 -0.10
N ALA A 55 -1.90 1.65 -0.09
CA ALA A 55 -1.57 2.40 -1.29
C ALA A 55 -0.28 1.88 -1.96
N SER A 56 0.72 1.48 -1.17
CA SER A 56 1.95 0.86 -1.69
C SER A 56 1.68 -0.51 -2.33
N MET A 57 0.85 -1.35 -1.70
CA MET A 57 0.46 -2.65 -2.27
C MET A 57 -0.27 -2.48 -3.60
N VAL A 58 -1.14 -1.47 -3.69
CA VAL A 58 -1.88 -1.14 -4.91
C VAL A 58 -0.92 -0.64 -5.99
N HIS A 59 -0.12 0.37 -5.70
CA HIS A 59 0.83 0.95 -6.64
C HIS A 59 1.82 -0.09 -7.21
N HIS A 60 2.24 -1.05 -6.40
CA HIS A 60 3.21 -2.08 -6.79
C HIS A 60 2.60 -3.42 -7.19
N ALA A 61 1.28 -3.50 -7.41
CA ALA A 61 0.60 -4.77 -7.58
C ALA A 61 1.09 -5.61 -8.76
N ALA A 62 1.33 -4.97 -9.91
CA ALA A 62 1.86 -5.65 -11.09
C ALA A 62 3.24 -6.28 -10.81
N TYR A 63 4.11 -5.54 -10.12
CA TYR A 63 5.42 -6.02 -9.70
C TYR A 63 5.31 -7.17 -8.69
N LEU A 64 4.40 -7.07 -7.72
CA LEU A 64 4.17 -8.13 -6.73
C LEU A 64 3.65 -9.41 -7.39
N LYS A 65 2.71 -9.30 -8.33
CA LYS A 65 2.18 -10.44 -9.11
C LYS A 65 3.27 -11.10 -9.96
N SER A 66 4.20 -10.32 -10.54
CA SER A 66 5.28 -10.88 -11.38
C SER A 66 6.44 -11.48 -10.59
N THR A 67 6.64 -11.04 -9.34
CA THR A 67 7.84 -11.36 -8.55
C THR A 67 7.58 -12.42 -7.48
N LEU A 68 6.39 -12.41 -6.87
CA LEU A 68 6.06 -13.33 -5.80
C LEU A 68 5.65 -14.70 -6.36
N PRO A 69 5.97 -15.80 -5.64
CA PRO A 69 5.42 -17.11 -5.96
C PRO A 69 3.88 -17.09 -5.99
N SER A 70 3.28 -17.87 -6.87
CA SER A 70 1.81 -17.92 -7.02
C SER A 70 1.08 -18.37 -5.74
N ASN A 71 1.75 -19.09 -4.84
CA ASN A 71 1.21 -19.50 -3.54
C ASN A 71 1.50 -18.50 -2.40
N HIS A 72 2.07 -17.34 -2.69
CA HIS A 72 2.41 -16.36 -1.68
C HIS A 72 1.14 -15.79 -1.02
N ALA A 73 1.12 -15.73 0.31
CA ALA A 73 -0.07 -15.37 1.09
C ALA A 73 -0.67 -14.01 0.70
N VAL A 74 0.17 -13.02 0.38
CA VAL A 74 -0.28 -11.70 -0.13
C VAL A 74 -1.15 -11.83 -1.38
N LEU A 75 -0.79 -12.71 -2.32
CA LEU A 75 -1.56 -12.88 -3.55
C LEU A 75 -2.92 -13.53 -3.30
N ASN A 76 -3.12 -14.22 -2.18
CA ASN A 76 -4.40 -14.81 -1.78
C ASN A 76 -5.32 -13.84 -1.02
N THR A 77 -4.89 -12.61 -0.80
CA THR A 77 -5.75 -11.59 -0.15
C THR A 77 -6.77 -11.04 -1.14
N ALA A 78 -7.89 -10.51 -0.61
CA ALA A 78 -8.97 -9.94 -1.42
C ALA A 78 -8.47 -8.92 -2.45
N LEU A 79 -7.49 -8.10 -2.06
CA LEU A 79 -6.86 -7.10 -2.94
C LEU A 79 -6.35 -7.71 -4.25
N PHE A 80 -5.68 -8.86 -4.20
CA PHE A 80 -5.06 -9.45 -5.40
C PHE A 80 -5.96 -10.43 -6.16
N GLN A 81 -7.08 -10.84 -5.55
CA GLN A 81 -8.05 -11.77 -6.12
C GLN A 81 -9.22 -11.08 -6.81
N ASP A 82 -9.55 -9.84 -6.42
CA ASP A 82 -10.63 -9.06 -7.04
C ASP A 82 -10.06 -8.05 -8.05
N GLU A 83 -10.29 -8.28 -9.35
CA GLU A 83 -9.85 -7.38 -10.42
C GLU A 83 -10.65 -6.06 -10.48
N HIS A 84 -11.85 -6.02 -9.91
CA HIS A 84 -12.73 -4.86 -9.94
C HIS A 84 -12.40 -3.81 -8.88
N MET A 85 -11.68 -4.19 -7.81
CA MET A 85 -11.25 -3.28 -6.74
C MET A 85 -10.31 -2.16 -7.23
N TRP A 86 -9.75 -2.28 -8.45
CA TRP A 86 -8.61 -1.48 -8.93
C TRP A 86 -8.97 -0.37 -9.92
N ILE A 87 -10.20 -0.37 -10.45
CA ILE A 87 -10.54 0.47 -11.61
C ILE A 87 -10.78 1.94 -11.22
N GLU A 88 -11.09 2.23 -9.96
CA GLU A 88 -11.50 3.58 -9.54
C GLU A 88 -10.48 4.36 -8.70
N TYR A 89 -9.37 3.74 -8.27
CA TYR A 89 -8.47 4.30 -7.24
C TYR A 89 -7.05 4.67 -7.72
N LEU A 90 -6.75 4.48 -9.00
CA LEU A 90 -5.42 4.71 -9.58
C LEU A 90 -5.28 6.02 -10.38
N LEU A 91 -6.24 6.96 -10.26
CA LEU A 91 -6.17 8.31 -10.82
C LEU A 91 -6.53 9.37 -9.78
#